data_AF-A0A6G2W3V5-F1
#
_entry.id   AF-A0A6G2W3V5-F1
#
_cell.length_a   1.000
_cell.length_b   1.000
_cell.length_c   1.000
_cell.angle_alpha   90.00
_cell.angle_beta   90.00
_cell.angle_gamma   90.00
#
_symmetry.space_group_name_H-M   'P 1'
#
loop_
_entity.id
_entity.type
_entity.pdbx_description
1 polymer ?
#
loop_
_entity_poly.entity_id
_entity_poly.type
_entity_poly.pdbx_seq_one_letter_code
_entity_poly.pdbx_strand_id
1 'polypeptide(L)'
;MPRDELTQTKAHLRLAQQHAHQADAERAELEAQLHSAKAETARANARAARAHVEAVTAQAALAEVRRLCDMTIADSVRVQAVQQARDTIAVIDSITAGEPLSGDAAWHSVWLHGDWRWLTKNMTTPEREHAADAVARYGTYLDTIDGADRSEDPEGLRWWRD
;
A
#
# COMPACT_ATOMS: atom_id res chain seq x y z
N MET A 1 -17.71 -68.91 -14.29
CA MET A 1 -17.80 -68.18 -13.02
C MET A 1 -19.01 -68.67 -12.24
N PRO A 2 -18.85 -69.14 -10.99
CA PRO A 2 -19.96 -69.39 -10.09
C PRO A 2 -20.80 -68.11 -9.89
N ARG A 3 -22.12 -68.30 -9.71
CA ARG A 3 -23.13 -67.22 -9.60
C ARG A 3 -22.84 -66.22 -8.48
N ASP A 4 -22.17 -66.67 -7.41
CA ASP A 4 -21.81 -65.83 -6.26
C ASP A 4 -20.72 -64.82 -6.59
N GLU A 5 -19.69 -65.22 -7.36
CA GLU A 5 -18.62 -64.29 -7.77
C GLU A 5 -19.16 -63.14 -8.62
N LEU A 6 -20.06 -63.44 -9.57
CA LEU A 6 -20.66 -62.42 -10.44
C LEU A 6 -21.51 -61.40 -9.66
N THR A 7 -22.15 -61.84 -8.58
CA THR A 7 -22.96 -60.99 -7.70
C THR A 7 -22.06 -60.07 -6.87
N GLN A 8 -20.96 -60.62 -6.36
CA GLN A 8 -19.93 -59.87 -5.64
C GLN A 8 -19.28 -58.82 -6.55
N THR A 9 -18.89 -59.16 -7.79
CA THR A 9 -18.27 -58.19 -8.71
C THR A 9 -19.22 -57.02 -9.03
N LYS A 10 -20.51 -57.28 -9.21
CA LYS A 10 -21.52 -56.24 -9.43
C LYS A 10 -21.71 -55.31 -8.23
N ALA A 11 -21.65 -55.84 -7.01
CA ALA A 11 -21.73 -55.04 -5.80
C ALA A 11 -20.51 -54.10 -5.67
N HIS A 12 -19.31 -54.63 -5.92
CA HIS A 12 -18.08 -53.82 -5.93
C HIS A 12 -18.09 -52.73 -6.99
N LEU A 13 -18.60 -53.03 -8.20
CA LEU A 13 -18.71 -52.02 -9.26
C LEU A 13 -19.66 -50.87 -8.87
N ARG A 14 -20.81 -51.19 -8.27
CA ARG A 14 -21.75 -50.15 -7.79
C ARG A 14 -21.13 -49.28 -6.70
N LEU A 15 -20.41 -49.89 -5.76
CA LEU A 15 -19.72 -49.16 -4.71
C LEU A 15 -18.66 -48.22 -5.31
N ALA A 16 -17.86 -48.71 -6.26
CA ALA A 16 -16.87 -47.89 -6.96
C ALA A 16 -17.50 -46.72 -7.75
N GLN A 17 -18.66 -46.94 -8.39
CA GLN A 17 -19.42 -45.89 -9.07
C GLN A 17 -19.93 -44.83 -8.09
N GLN A 18 -20.44 -45.24 -6.92
CA GLN A 18 -20.88 -44.32 -5.88
C GLN A 18 -19.71 -43.47 -5.36
N HIS A 19 -18.56 -44.09 -5.09
CA HIS A 19 -17.36 -43.36 -4.67
C HIS A 19 -16.88 -42.38 -5.74
N ALA A 20 -16.93 -42.74 -7.03
CA ALA A 20 -16.57 -41.84 -8.12
C ALA A 20 -17.50 -40.63 -8.18
N HIS A 21 -18.82 -40.84 -8.11
CA HIS A 21 -19.79 -39.74 -8.09
C HIS A 21 -19.63 -38.82 -6.87
N GLN A 22 -19.29 -39.39 -5.71
CA GLN A 22 -19.06 -38.61 -4.51
C GLN A 22 -17.77 -37.78 -4.63
N ALA A 23 -16.70 -38.35 -5.16
CA ALA A 23 -15.46 -37.62 -5.43
C ALA A 23 -15.65 -36.49 -6.46
N ASP A 24 -16.45 -36.72 -7.51
CA ASP A 24 -16.78 -35.70 -8.49
C ASP A 24 -17.61 -34.55 -7.88
N ALA A 25 -18.54 -34.87 -6.96
CA ALA A 25 -19.33 -33.87 -6.25
C ALA A 25 -18.46 -33.03 -5.30
N GLU A 26 -17.59 -33.66 -4.52
CA GLU A 26 -16.64 -32.98 -3.63
C GLU A 26 -15.69 -32.08 -4.41
N ARG A 27 -15.22 -32.54 -5.57
CA ARG A 27 -14.37 -31.74 -6.46
C ARG A 27 -15.11 -30.52 -7.00
N ALA A 28 -16.35 -30.68 -7.46
CA ALA A 28 -17.16 -29.57 -7.95
C ALA A 28 -17.42 -28.52 -6.86
N GLU A 29 -17.62 -28.96 -5.62
CA GLU A 29 -17.82 -28.06 -4.48
C GLU A 29 -16.54 -27.27 -4.15
N LEU A 30 -15.37 -27.93 -4.12
CA LEU A 30 -14.09 -27.27 -3.91
C LEU A 30 -13.75 -26.27 -5.02
N GLU A 31 -14.03 -26.63 -6.28
CA GLU A 31 -13.85 -25.72 -7.42
C GLU A 31 -14.75 -24.49 -7.29
N ALA A 32 -16.02 -24.67 -6.89
CA ALA A 32 -16.95 -23.56 -6.63
C ALA A 32 -16.48 -22.65 -5.48
N GLN A 33 -16.01 -23.23 -4.37
CA GLN A 33 -15.45 -22.48 -3.24
C GLN A 33 -14.22 -21.67 -3.67
N LEU A 34 -13.32 -22.27 -4.45
CA LEU A 34 -12.13 -21.61 -4.96
C LEU A 34 -12.47 -20.45 -5.92
N HIS A 35 -13.49 -20.62 -6.77
CA HIS A 35 -13.98 -19.53 -7.60
C HIS A 35 -14.59 -18.38 -6.78
N SER A 36 -15.34 -18.69 -5.72
CA SER A 36 -15.88 -17.67 -4.81
C SER A 36 -14.77 -16.89 -4.11
N ALA A 37 -13.78 -17.60 -3.54
CA ALA A 37 -12.63 -16.98 -2.87
C ALA A 37 -11.80 -16.09 -3.83
N LYS A 38 -11.60 -16.53 -5.08
CA LYS A 38 -10.96 -15.71 -6.12
C LYS A 38 -11.76 -14.45 -6.46
N ALA A 39 -13.08 -14.55 -6.52
CA ALA A 39 -13.94 -13.40 -6.78
C ALA A 39 -13.90 -12.38 -5.61
N GLU A 40 -13.84 -12.86 -4.37
CA GLU A 40 -13.73 -12.00 -3.19
C GLU A 40 -12.40 -11.26 -3.12
N THR A 41 -11.29 -11.96 -3.37
CA THR A 41 -9.95 -11.33 -3.42
C THR A 41 -9.84 -10.32 -4.56
N ALA A 42 -10.39 -10.62 -5.75
CA ALA A 42 -10.44 -9.66 -6.85
C ALA A 42 -11.23 -8.39 -6.49
N ARG A 43 -12.38 -8.53 -5.80
CA ARG A 43 -13.16 -7.39 -5.31
C ARG A 43 -12.42 -6.58 -4.25
N ALA A 44 -11.69 -7.24 -3.33
CA ALA A 44 -10.88 -6.57 -2.33
C ALA A 44 -9.75 -5.74 -2.97
N ASN A 45 -9.04 -6.34 -3.93
CA ASN A 45 -7.99 -5.66 -4.68
C ASN A 45 -8.53 -4.46 -5.48
N ALA A 46 -9.70 -4.59 -6.09
CA ALA A 46 -10.34 -3.48 -6.80
C ALA A 46 -10.71 -2.32 -5.87
N ARG A 47 -11.13 -2.59 -4.63
CA ARG A 47 -11.39 -1.55 -3.62
C ARG A 47 -10.10 -0.87 -3.18
N ALA A 48 -9.06 -1.64 -2.88
CA ALA A 48 -7.76 -1.11 -2.49
C ALA A 48 -7.14 -0.23 -3.59
N ALA A 49 -7.23 -0.66 -4.85
CA ALA A 49 -6.75 0.12 -5.99
C ALA A 49 -7.48 1.47 -6.13
N ARG A 50 -8.82 1.49 -5.95
CA ARG A 50 -9.60 2.73 -5.98
C ARG A 50 -9.21 3.68 -4.86
N ALA A 51 -9.12 3.17 -3.63
CA ALA A 51 -8.70 3.95 -2.47
C ALA A 51 -7.29 4.55 -2.67
N HIS A 52 -6.38 3.78 -3.26
CA HIS A 52 -5.03 4.27 -3.57
C HIS A 52 -5.05 5.40 -4.62
N VAL A 53 -5.82 5.24 -5.71
CA VAL A 53 -5.96 6.30 -6.73
C VAL A 53 -6.57 7.58 -6.14
N GLU A 54 -7.59 7.45 -5.28
CA GLU A 54 -8.19 8.58 -4.58
C GLU A 54 -7.18 9.28 -3.66
N ALA A 55 -6.37 8.53 -2.90
CA ALA A 55 -5.33 9.07 -2.04
C ALA A 55 -4.25 9.82 -2.82
N VAL A 56 -3.76 9.25 -3.93
CA VAL A 56 -2.77 9.91 -4.81
C VAL A 56 -3.34 11.20 -5.39
N THR A 57 -4.61 11.18 -5.81
CA THR A 57 -5.27 12.38 -6.36
C THR A 57 -5.43 13.46 -5.31
N ALA A 58 -5.83 13.10 -4.09
CA ALA A 58 -5.95 14.04 -2.97
C ALA A 58 -4.59 14.66 -2.61
N GLN A 59 -3.52 13.86 -2.59
CA GLN A 59 -2.17 14.35 -2.34
C GLN A 59 -1.69 15.35 -3.40
N ALA A 60 -1.93 15.06 -4.68
CA ALA A 60 -1.59 15.98 -5.76
C ALA A 60 -2.35 17.31 -5.64
N ALA A 61 -3.63 17.27 -5.27
CA ALA A 61 -4.43 18.47 -5.04
C ALA A 61 -3.89 19.30 -3.85
N LEU A 62 -3.53 18.65 -2.74
CA LEU A 62 -2.93 19.33 -1.58
C LEU A 62 -1.59 19.98 -1.92
N ALA A 63 -0.74 19.29 -2.68
CA ALA A 63 0.54 19.83 -3.13
C ALA A 63 0.35 21.10 -3.98
N GLU A 64 -0.63 21.08 -4.89
CA GLU A 64 -0.93 22.25 -5.73
C GLU A 64 -1.49 23.43 -4.92
N VAL A 65 -2.36 23.17 -3.93
CA VAL A 65 -2.85 24.22 -3.03
C VAL A 65 -1.71 24.86 -2.25
N ARG A 66 -0.78 24.07 -1.70
CA ARG A 66 0.42 24.60 -1.02
C ARG A 66 1.24 25.49 -1.95
N ARG A 67 1.52 25.02 -3.16
CA ARG A 67 2.27 25.79 -4.17
C ARG A 67 1.61 27.14 -4.47
N LEU A 68 0.29 27.18 -4.61
CA LEU A 68 -0.45 28.41 -4.85
C LEU A 68 -0.43 29.36 -3.64
N CYS A 69 -0.49 28.82 -2.41
CA CYS A 69 -0.33 29.61 -1.19
C CYS A 69 1.07 30.23 -1.11
N ASP A 70 2.12 29.49 -1.39
CA ASP A 70 3.51 29.99 -1.37
C ASP A 70 3.72 31.10 -2.41
N MET A 71 3.20 30.92 -3.63
CA MET A 71 3.20 31.98 -4.64
C MET A 71 2.47 33.23 -4.18
N THR A 72 1.28 33.06 -3.57
CA THR A 72 0.49 34.18 -3.05
C THR A 72 1.24 34.92 -1.94
N ILE A 73 1.97 34.20 -1.09
CA ILE A 73 2.80 34.80 -0.03
C ILE A 73 3.95 35.61 -0.66
N ALA A 74 4.61 35.06 -1.67
CA ALA A 74 5.74 35.70 -2.34
C ALA A 74 5.34 36.99 -3.10
N ASP A 75 4.19 36.97 -3.77
CA ASP A 75 3.72 38.08 -4.62
C ASP A 75 2.90 39.14 -3.85
N SER A 76 2.46 38.84 -2.62
CA SER A 76 1.58 39.74 -1.87
C SER A 76 2.32 40.72 -0.98
N VAL A 77 2.08 42.02 -1.20
CA VAL A 77 2.44 43.11 -0.28
C VAL A 77 1.41 43.33 0.83
N ARG A 78 0.29 42.59 0.84
CA ARG A 78 -0.80 42.74 1.80
C ARG A 78 -0.73 41.68 2.90
N VAL A 79 -0.51 42.16 4.13
CA VAL A 79 -0.33 41.34 5.35
C VAL A 79 -1.48 40.34 5.58
N GLN A 80 -2.74 40.73 5.33
CA GLN A 80 -3.89 39.85 5.55
C GLN A 80 -3.91 38.62 4.62
N ALA A 81 -3.50 38.78 3.35
CA ALA A 81 -3.47 37.67 2.40
C ALA A 81 -2.34 36.67 2.73
N VAL A 82 -1.20 37.17 3.21
CA VAL A 82 -0.09 36.33 3.70
C VAL A 82 -0.52 35.53 4.93
N GLN A 83 -1.25 36.17 5.87
CA GLN A 83 -1.73 35.48 7.06
C GLN A 83 -2.72 34.37 6.71
N GLN A 84 -3.71 34.64 5.84
CA GLN A 84 -4.67 33.64 5.41
C GLN A 84 -4.01 32.44 4.70
N ALA A 85 -3.00 32.69 3.86
CA ALA A 85 -2.24 31.63 3.20
C ALA A 85 -1.47 30.76 4.20
N ARG A 86 -0.83 31.38 5.21
CA ARG A 86 -0.15 30.66 6.30
C ARG A 86 -1.11 29.84 7.15
N ASP A 87 -2.27 30.39 7.49
CA ASP A 87 -3.29 29.68 8.25
C ASP A 87 -3.81 28.46 7.48
N THR A 88 -3.96 28.58 6.16
CA THR A 88 -4.37 27.46 5.29
C THR A 88 -3.32 26.35 5.27
N ILE A 89 -2.03 26.69 5.16
CA ILE A 89 -0.93 25.72 5.24
C ILE A 89 -0.93 25.03 6.61
N ALA A 90 -1.08 25.78 7.70
CA ALA A 90 -1.11 25.22 9.05
C ALA A 90 -2.29 24.25 9.25
N VAL A 91 -3.46 24.53 8.66
CA VAL A 91 -4.60 23.60 8.68
C VAL A 91 -4.30 22.34 7.89
N ILE A 92 -3.74 22.45 6.68
CA ILE A 92 -3.36 21.28 5.87
C ILE A 92 -2.33 20.43 6.63
N ASP A 93 -1.34 21.08 7.25
CA ASP A 93 -0.35 20.42 8.07
C ASP A 93 -1.00 19.72 9.26
N SER A 94 -1.94 20.35 9.97
CA SER A 94 -2.63 19.71 11.10
C SER A 94 -3.44 18.47 10.71
N ILE A 95 -4.00 18.44 9.50
CA ILE A 95 -4.78 17.31 8.98
C ILE A 95 -3.85 16.18 8.51
N THR A 96 -2.65 16.53 8.06
CA THR A 96 -1.66 15.57 7.52
C THR A 96 -0.54 15.20 8.51
N ALA A 97 -0.46 15.85 9.66
CA ALA A 97 0.64 15.72 10.62
C ALA A 97 0.66 14.39 11.41
N GLY A 98 -0.40 13.59 11.36
CA GLY A 98 -0.49 12.34 12.10
C GLY A 98 -0.21 11.07 11.30
N GLU A 99 -0.40 11.12 9.99
CA GLU A 99 -0.29 9.95 9.13
C GLU A 99 0.61 10.28 7.94
N PRO A 100 1.74 9.56 7.79
CA PRO A 100 2.62 9.79 6.66
C PRO A 100 1.88 9.44 5.37
N LEU A 101 2.21 10.15 4.29
CA LEU A 101 1.55 9.95 3.01
C LEU A 101 1.86 8.54 2.48
N SER A 102 0.97 7.94 1.68
CA SER A 102 1.27 6.66 1.01
C SER A 102 2.58 6.68 0.21
N GLY A 103 3.03 7.84 -0.28
CA GLY A 103 4.32 8.03 -0.92
C GLY A 103 5.52 7.93 0.03
N ASP A 104 5.35 8.32 1.30
CA ASP A 104 6.38 8.24 2.34
C ASP A 104 6.69 6.76 2.66
N ALA A 105 5.66 5.91 2.72
CA ALA A 105 5.80 4.46 2.87
C ALA A 105 6.59 3.82 1.71
N ALA A 106 6.34 4.30 0.48
CA ALA A 106 7.02 3.79 -0.70
C ALA A 106 8.51 4.16 -0.68
N TRP A 107 8.85 5.41 -0.36
CA TRP A 107 10.26 5.83 -0.21
C TRP A 107 10.97 5.08 0.90
N HIS A 108 10.32 4.88 2.04
CA HIS A 108 10.86 4.11 3.16
C HIS A 108 11.10 2.63 2.79
N SER A 109 10.16 1.99 2.10
CA SER A 109 10.29 0.60 1.63
C SER A 109 11.42 0.46 0.61
N VAL A 110 11.56 1.44 -0.29
CA VAL A 110 12.63 1.49 -1.30
C VAL A 110 14.00 1.67 -0.64
N TRP A 111 14.10 2.45 0.44
CA TRP A 111 15.32 2.60 1.24
C TRP A 111 15.70 1.29 1.96
N LEU A 112 14.75 0.61 2.61
CA LEU A 112 15.01 -0.65 3.31
C LEU A 112 15.52 -1.79 2.42
N HIS A 113 15.11 -1.78 1.14
CA HIS A 113 15.40 -2.86 0.20
C HIS A 113 16.40 -2.47 -0.91
N GLY A 114 16.88 -1.23 -0.95
CA GLY A 114 17.70 -0.69 -2.03
C GLY A 114 18.81 0.25 -1.56
N ASP A 115 19.81 0.45 -2.41
CA ASP A 115 20.91 1.39 -2.11
C ASP A 115 20.44 2.84 -2.29
N TRP A 116 20.26 3.55 -1.17
CA TRP A 116 19.80 4.94 -1.13
C TRP A 116 20.64 5.90 -1.99
N ARG A 117 21.97 5.74 -1.98
CA ARG A 117 22.87 6.56 -2.80
C ARG A 117 22.59 6.33 -4.27
N TRP A 118 22.45 5.06 -4.65
CA TRP A 118 22.17 4.68 -6.02
C TRP A 118 20.80 5.17 -6.50
N LEU A 119 19.76 5.07 -5.66
CA LEU A 119 18.39 5.50 -5.95
C LEU A 119 18.29 7.01 -6.17
N THR A 120 19.07 7.79 -5.40
CA THR A 120 18.99 9.25 -5.38
C THR A 120 20.09 9.95 -6.22
N LYS A 121 21.02 9.20 -6.82
CA LYS A 121 22.18 9.78 -7.55
C LYS A 121 21.79 10.70 -8.72
N ASN A 122 20.70 10.37 -9.42
CA ASN A 122 20.24 11.11 -10.60
C ASN A 122 19.19 12.17 -10.28
N MET A 123 18.77 12.29 -9.02
CA MET A 123 17.84 13.32 -8.57
C MET A 123 18.55 14.66 -8.43
N THR A 124 17.79 15.73 -8.55
CA THR A 124 18.22 17.07 -8.14
C THR A 124 18.29 17.16 -6.61
N THR A 125 19.02 18.14 -6.08
CA THR A 125 19.12 18.33 -4.61
C THR A 125 17.74 18.51 -3.94
N PRO A 126 16.79 19.31 -4.49
CA PRO A 126 15.45 19.41 -3.92
C PRO A 126 14.68 18.09 -3.88
N GLU A 127 14.80 17.26 -4.93
CA GLU A 127 14.14 15.94 -4.99
C GLU A 127 14.75 14.97 -3.97
N ARG A 128 16.07 15.04 -3.76
CA ARG A 128 16.76 14.25 -2.74
C ARG A 128 16.32 14.62 -1.32
N GLU A 129 16.20 15.91 -1.03
CA GLU A 129 15.69 16.39 0.26
C GLU A 129 14.25 15.96 0.49
N HIS A 130 13.39 16.06 -0.53
CA HIS A 130 12.00 15.61 -0.44
C HIS A 130 11.90 14.11 -0.13
N ALA A 131 12.67 13.27 -0.83
CA ALA A 131 12.70 11.84 -0.58
C ALA A 131 13.24 11.53 0.83
N ALA A 132 14.27 12.23 1.29
CA ALA A 132 14.80 12.07 2.64
C ALA A 132 13.78 12.43 3.73
N ASP A 133 13.08 13.56 3.56
CA ASP A 133 12.05 14.00 4.48
C ASP A 133 10.87 13.01 4.52
N ALA A 134 10.55 12.39 3.38
CA ALA A 134 9.52 11.34 3.29
C ALA A 134 9.90 10.09 4.09
N VAL A 135 11.14 9.59 3.94
CA VAL A 135 11.64 8.44 4.71
C VAL A 135 11.66 8.76 6.21
N ALA A 136 12.09 9.97 6.59
CA ALA A 136 12.14 10.41 7.99
C ALA A 136 10.76 10.48 8.64
N ARG A 137 9.76 11.09 7.96
CA ARG A 137 8.37 11.13 8.45
C ARG A 137 7.80 9.74 8.65
N TYR A 138 8.05 8.82 7.71
CA TYR A 138 7.55 7.44 7.84
C TYR A 138 8.26 6.68 8.96
N GLY A 139 9.56 6.90 9.15
CA GLY A 139 10.32 6.34 10.28
C GLY A 139 9.73 6.76 11.62
N THR A 140 9.51 8.07 11.82
CA THR A 140 8.86 8.59 13.03
C THR A 140 7.46 7.99 13.25
N TYR A 141 6.69 7.78 12.20
CA TYR A 141 5.39 7.09 12.30
C TYR A 141 5.54 5.64 12.76
N LEU A 142 6.50 4.88 12.22
CA LEU A 142 6.76 3.51 12.66
C LEU A 142 7.17 3.46 14.13
N ASP A 143 7.95 4.43 14.62
CA ASP A 143 8.34 4.51 16.04
C ASP A 143 7.12 4.67 16.97
N THR A 144 6.06 5.34 16.51
CA THR A 144 4.80 5.45 17.28
C THR A 144 4.02 4.14 17.36
N ILE A 145 4.24 3.21 16.42
CA ILE A 145 3.52 1.93 16.31
C ILE A 145 4.31 0.80 16.96
N ASP A 146 5.59 0.69 16.65
CA ASP A 146 6.46 -0.43 17.05
C ASP A 146 7.19 -0.17 18.38
N GLY A 147 7.14 1.07 18.90
CA GLY A 147 7.91 1.51 20.07
C GLY A 147 9.33 1.94 19.70
N ALA A 148 9.84 2.98 20.36
CA ALA A 148 11.07 3.72 20.02
C ALA A 148 12.40 2.93 20.05
N ASP A 149 12.36 1.61 20.24
CA ASP A 149 13.54 0.77 20.47
C ASP A 149 14.17 0.24 19.15
N ARG A 150 13.69 0.71 17.99
CA ARG A 150 14.22 0.35 16.66
C ARG A 150 14.78 1.53 15.85
N SER A 151 14.76 2.75 16.37
CA SER A 151 15.13 3.94 15.60
C SER A 151 16.65 4.21 15.66
N GLU A 152 17.43 3.47 14.88
CA GLU A 152 18.62 4.12 14.32
C GLU A 152 18.15 4.93 13.13
N ASP A 153 18.14 6.26 13.29
CA ASP A 153 18.00 7.20 12.19
C ASP A 153 18.89 6.71 11.05
N PRO A 154 18.34 6.42 9.86
CA PRO A 154 19.11 5.58 8.96
C PRO A 154 20.33 6.30 8.39
N GLU A 155 21.52 5.80 8.75
CA GLU A 155 22.79 6.42 8.41
C GLU A 155 22.92 6.63 6.89
N GLY A 156 23.36 7.83 6.47
CA GLY A 156 23.59 8.14 5.05
C GLY A 156 22.38 8.65 4.26
N LEU A 157 21.25 8.95 4.92
CA LEU A 157 20.05 9.52 4.29
C LEU A 157 20.29 10.85 3.56
N ARG A 158 21.28 11.65 4.00
CA ARG A 158 21.68 12.90 3.33
C ARG A 158 23.14 12.90 2.91
N TRP A 159 23.61 11.80 2.33
CA TRP A 159 25.00 11.61 1.90
C TRP A 159 25.59 12.69 0.97
N TRP A 160 24.75 13.52 0.35
CA TRP A 160 25.18 14.63 -0.52
C TRP A 160 25.48 15.92 0.25
N ARG A 161 25.24 15.95 1.57
CA ARG A 161 25.56 17.08 2.44
C ARG A 161 26.94 16.97 3.10
N ASP A 162 27.56 15.80 3.02
CA ASP A 162 28.92 15.49 3.50
C ASP A 162 29.93 15.53 2.35
#